data_AF-A0A0W1A1L1-F1
#
_entry.id   AF-A0A0W1A1L1-F1
#
_cell.length_a   1.000
_cell.length_b   1.000
_cell.length_c   1.000
_cell.angle_alpha   90.00
_cell.angle_beta   90.00
_cell.angle_gamma   90.00
#
_symmetry.space_group_name_H-M   'P 1'
#
loop_
_entity.id
_entity.type
_entity.pdbx_description
1 polymer ?
#
loop_
_entity_poly.entity_id
_entity_poly.type
_entity_poly.pdbx_seq_one_letter_code
_entity_poly.pdbx_strand_id
1 'polypeptide(L)'
;MSTQRIIEVVPYNPEWPNLYRMEASLIKEALGENCIGIHHIGSTSVPGLAAKPVIDMIPVVRDITKVDNSNNAMQLLGYEAKGEYGIAFRRYFQKGAEYRTHHAHVFEEGSPEIERHLKFRDWMRSHPTDLDAYAALKQELAKNHPNDIMAYCLGKEAFIADIDNKAGCFGLRIVKSLTPREWEAVRHFRQHYFFDKVPVSDPYTWTFDHEAHVHFILYKGTQIKGYAHIQFWPEQRAALRIMVIEEHSRNQGIGGAFLKLCERWLYQQGIVVLQMESSPEAKKFYVRQGYIEMPFNDPENGLSFPQDIPMGKMLVKNNIT
;
A
#
# COMPACT_ATOMS: atom_id res chain seq x y z
N MET A 1 26.86 -14.12 10.99
CA MET A 1 25.94 -15.16 10.49
C MET A 1 24.54 -14.62 10.67
N SER A 2 23.82 -14.35 9.58
CA SER A 2 22.43 -13.87 9.65
C SER A 2 21.57 -15.03 10.16
N THR A 3 21.00 -14.91 11.35
CA THR A 3 20.04 -15.89 11.90
C THR A 3 18.81 -15.91 10.99
N GLN A 4 18.70 -16.94 10.15
CA GLN A 4 17.52 -17.13 9.30
C GLN A 4 16.32 -17.39 10.21
N ARG A 5 15.31 -16.53 10.11
CA ARG A 5 14.15 -16.56 10.98
C ARG A 5 13.24 -17.75 10.62
N ILE A 6 13.07 -18.66 11.56
CA ILE A 6 12.14 -19.79 11.41
C ILE A 6 10.70 -19.29 11.45
N ILE A 7 9.88 -19.73 10.51
CA ILE A 7 8.45 -19.48 10.44
C ILE A 7 7.73 -20.56 11.24
N GLU A 8 7.37 -20.21 12.47
CA GLU A 8 6.62 -21.09 13.35
C GLU A 8 5.15 -20.68 13.40
N VAL A 9 4.26 -21.64 13.13
CA VAL A 9 2.80 -21.49 13.27
C VAL A 9 2.36 -22.36 14.43
N VAL A 10 1.90 -21.72 15.50
CA VAL A 10 1.49 -22.39 16.75
C VAL A 10 -0.03 -22.45 16.88
N PRO A 11 -0.58 -23.39 17.68
CA PRO A 11 -1.99 -23.40 18.02
C PRO A 11 -2.45 -22.06 18.61
N TYR A 12 -3.75 -21.77 18.51
CA TYR A 12 -4.31 -20.55 19.06
C TYR A 12 -4.02 -20.44 20.56
N ASN A 13 -3.50 -19.29 20.98
CA ASN A 13 -3.27 -19.00 22.39
C ASN A 13 -4.39 -18.09 22.93
N PRO A 14 -5.17 -18.54 23.94
CA PRO A 14 -6.25 -17.73 24.55
C PRO A 14 -5.76 -16.45 25.24
N GLU A 15 -4.45 -16.30 25.48
CA GLU A 15 -3.86 -15.08 26.02
C GLU A 15 -3.61 -13.98 24.98
N TRP A 16 -3.66 -14.27 23.68
CA TRP A 16 -3.44 -13.25 22.65
C TRP A 16 -4.34 -12.01 22.76
N PRO A 17 -5.65 -12.12 23.08
CA PRO A 17 -6.49 -10.96 23.37
C PRO A 17 -6.02 -10.14 24.58
N ASN A 18 -5.46 -10.78 25.63
CA ASN A 18 -4.90 -10.07 26.78
C ASN A 18 -3.63 -9.30 26.41
N LEU A 19 -2.72 -9.97 25.70
CA LEU A 19 -1.47 -9.36 25.20
C LEU A 19 -1.77 -8.16 24.29
N TYR A 20 -2.75 -8.30 23.40
CA TYR A 20 -3.27 -7.19 22.60
C TYR A 20 -3.74 -6.01 23.47
N ARG A 21 -4.60 -6.26 24.47
CA ARG A 21 -5.15 -5.18 25.31
C ARG A 21 -4.06 -4.41 26.04
N MET A 22 -3.08 -5.12 26.59
CA MET A 22 -1.94 -4.51 27.28
C MET A 22 -1.12 -3.64 26.32
N GLU A 23 -0.72 -4.18 25.17
CA GLU A 23 0.11 -3.44 24.22
C GLU A 23 -0.65 -2.27 23.57
N ALA A 24 -1.94 -2.45 23.25
CA ALA A 24 -2.78 -1.39 22.72
C ALA A 24 -2.90 -0.20 23.68
N SER A 25 -2.94 -0.43 25.01
CA SER A 25 -2.92 0.66 25.98
C SER A 25 -1.64 1.49 25.89
N LEU A 26 -0.48 0.82 25.79
CA LEU A 26 0.82 1.48 25.67
C LEU A 26 0.95 2.27 24.37
N ILE A 27 0.54 1.69 23.24
CA ILE A 27 0.55 2.38 21.94
C ILE A 27 -0.38 3.59 21.96
N LYS A 28 -1.57 3.47 22.56
CA LYS A 28 -2.52 4.57 22.63
C LYS A 28 -1.96 5.75 23.42
N GLU A 29 -1.27 5.47 24.52
CA GLU A 29 -0.57 6.51 25.29
C GLU A 29 0.55 7.15 24.49
N ALA A 30 1.39 6.35 23.81
CA ALA A 30 2.50 6.85 23.00
C ALA A 30 2.05 7.71 21.80
N LEU A 31 0.93 7.37 21.16
CA LEU A 31 0.35 8.13 20.05
C LEU A 31 -0.51 9.33 20.51
N GLY A 32 -0.79 9.43 21.81
CA GLY A 32 -1.57 10.49 22.42
C GLY A 32 -2.96 10.69 21.82
N GLU A 33 -3.45 11.93 21.86
CA GLU A 33 -4.79 12.28 21.40
C GLU A 33 -5.02 12.02 19.91
N ASN A 34 -3.96 11.91 19.11
CA ASN A 34 -4.10 11.61 17.68
C ASN A 34 -4.69 10.20 17.45
N CYS A 35 -4.45 9.26 18.36
CA CYS A 35 -4.99 7.90 18.28
C CYS A 35 -6.40 7.80 18.86
N ILE A 36 -7.37 7.52 17.99
CA ILE A 36 -8.79 7.47 18.35
C ILE A 36 -9.28 6.06 18.71
N GLY A 37 -8.54 5.03 18.29
CA GLY A 37 -8.85 3.65 18.58
C GLY A 37 -7.75 2.72 18.12
N ILE A 38 -7.74 1.49 18.63
CA ILE A 38 -6.85 0.43 18.16
C ILE A 38 -7.68 -0.82 17.97
N HIS A 39 -7.43 -1.54 16.89
CA HIS A 39 -8.07 -2.82 16.60
C HIS A 39 -7.06 -3.95 16.62
N HIS A 40 -7.41 -5.06 17.28
CA HIS A 40 -6.74 -6.34 17.11
C HIS A 40 -7.14 -6.92 15.75
N ILE A 41 -6.14 -7.20 14.92
CA ILE A 41 -6.31 -7.78 13.58
C ILE A 41 -5.37 -8.97 13.40
N GLY A 42 -5.30 -9.51 12.18
CA GLY A 42 -4.45 -10.66 11.87
C GLY A 42 -4.95 -11.95 12.51
N SER A 43 -4.17 -13.02 12.34
CA SER A 43 -4.61 -14.36 12.76
C SER A 43 -4.75 -14.49 14.29
N THR A 44 -3.96 -13.76 15.07
CA THR A 44 -4.00 -13.82 16.54
C THR A 44 -5.28 -13.20 17.13
N SER A 45 -6.05 -12.47 16.32
CA SER A 45 -7.35 -11.89 16.70
C SER A 45 -8.54 -12.84 16.46
N VAL A 46 -8.31 -14.02 15.88
CA VAL A 46 -9.36 -14.99 15.52
C VAL A 46 -9.26 -16.20 16.45
N PRO A 47 -10.21 -16.40 17.38
CA PRO A 47 -10.23 -17.57 18.27
C PRO A 47 -10.16 -18.89 17.48
N GLY A 48 -9.30 -19.81 17.93
CA GLY A 48 -9.12 -21.13 17.31
C GLY A 48 -8.18 -21.16 16.10
N LEU A 49 -7.80 -20.01 15.53
CA LEU A 49 -6.92 -19.98 14.36
C LEU A 49 -5.44 -20.07 14.75
N ALA A 50 -4.76 -21.14 14.29
CA ALA A 50 -3.31 -21.28 14.44
C ALA A 50 -2.57 -20.13 13.75
N ALA A 51 -1.53 -19.57 14.36
CA ALA A 51 -0.87 -18.37 13.88
C ALA A 51 0.61 -18.32 14.25
N LYS A 52 1.35 -17.44 13.58
CA LYS A 52 2.62 -16.97 14.14
C LYS A 52 2.30 -16.19 15.43
N PRO A 53 3.09 -16.32 16.50
CA PRO A 53 2.82 -15.63 17.77
C PRO A 53 3.20 -14.14 17.70
N VAL A 54 2.54 -13.41 16.80
CA VAL A 54 2.73 -11.98 16.55
C VAL A 54 1.38 -11.28 16.68
N ILE A 55 1.29 -10.29 17.55
CA ILE A 55 0.09 -9.47 17.71
C ILE A 55 0.10 -8.38 16.65
N ASP A 56 -0.81 -8.47 15.68
CA ASP A 56 -1.01 -7.45 14.66
C ASP A 56 -2.12 -6.48 15.10
N MET A 57 -1.85 -5.18 15.01
CA MET A 57 -2.76 -4.13 15.45
C MET A 57 -2.92 -3.05 14.38
N ILE A 58 -4.09 -2.42 14.35
CA ILE A 58 -4.33 -1.18 13.63
C ILE A 58 -4.68 -0.08 14.62
N PRO A 59 -3.71 0.78 14.99
CA PRO A 59 -4.03 2.08 15.56
C PRO A 59 -4.65 2.99 14.49
N VAL A 60 -5.83 3.52 14.78
CA VAL A 60 -6.54 4.49 13.93
C VAL A 60 -6.22 5.89 14.46
N VAL A 61 -5.81 6.78 13.57
CA VAL A 61 -5.44 8.16 13.90
C VAL A 61 -6.26 9.18 13.14
N ARG A 62 -6.38 10.41 13.67
CA ARG A 62 -7.05 11.52 12.96
C ARG A 62 -6.21 12.09 11.83
N ASP A 63 -4.89 12.09 12.01
CA ASP A 63 -3.93 12.64 11.05
C ASP A 63 -2.69 11.76 10.99
N ILE A 64 -2.50 11.07 9.86
CA ILE A 64 -1.37 10.16 9.67
C ILE A 64 -0.02 10.89 9.69
N THR A 65 0.01 12.16 9.29
CA THR A 65 1.24 12.95 9.19
C THR A 65 1.81 13.32 10.56
N LYS A 66 0.99 13.28 11.61
CA LYS A 66 1.41 13.53 13.00
C LYS A 66 2.02 12.32 13.70
N VAL A 67 1.89 11.12 13.13
CA VAL A 67 2.38 9.88 13.76
C VAL A 67 3.90 9.88 13.91
N ASP A 68 4.62 10.51 12.98
CA ASP A 68 6.08 10.58 13.00
C ASP A 68 6.61 11.32 14.24
N ASN A 69 5.82 12.25 14.81
CA ASN A 69 6.15 12.93 16.07
C ASN A 69 6.18 11.97 17.27
N SER A 70 5.54 10.81 17.15
CA SER A 70 5.47 9.78 18.20
C SER A 70 6.55 8.70 18.04
N ASN A 71 7.44 8.81 17.04
CA ASN A 71 8.48 7.80 16.78
C ASN A 71 9.36 7.53 18.00
N ASN A 72 9.78 8.58 18.72
CA ASN A 72 10.58 8.43 19.94
C ASN A 72 9.80 7.72 21.06
N ALA A 73 8.53 8.06 21.27
CA ALA A 73 7.69 7.39 22.27
C ALA A 73 7.48 5.91 21.94
N MET A 74 7.23 5.59 20.66
CA MET A 74 7.15 4.20 20.19
C MET A 74 8.48 3.46 20.36
N GLN A 75 9.62 4.12 20.12
CA GLN A 75 10.94 3.54 20.33
C GLN A 75 11.20 3.18 21.79
N LEU A 76 10.77 4.02 22.74
CA LEU A 76 10.85 3.73 24.18
C LEU A 76 10.03 2.49 24.57
N LEU A 77 8.97 2.16 23.83
CA LEU A 77 8.20 0.92 23.97
C LEU A 77 8.85 -0.31 23.28
N GLY A 78 10.00 -0.12 22.64
CA GLY A 78 10.75 -1.16 21.92
C GLY A 78 10.32 -1.34 20.46
N TYR A 79 9.59 -0.39 19.88
CA TYR A 79 9.25 -0.41 18.46
C TYR A 79 10.31 0.22 17.58
N GLU A 80 10.46 -0.34 16.39
CA GLU A 80 11.22 0.21 15.28
C GLU A 80 10.25 0.83 14.27
N ALA A 81 10.42 2.11 13.95
CA ALA A 81 9.64 2.81 12.93
C ALA A 81 10.14 2.46 11.52
N LYS A 82 9.24 2.01 10.65
CA LYS A 82 9.54 1.57 9.27
C LYS A 82 8.95 2.49 8.19
N GLY A 83 8.34 3.61 8.59
CA GLY A 83 7.58 4.48 7.69
C GLY A 83 6.41 3.73 7.03
N GLU A 84 6.19 3.95 5.74
CA GLU A 84 5.13 3.27 4.98
C GLU A 84 5.40 1.78 4.76
N TYR A 85 6.68 1.43 4.59
CA TYR A 85 7.12 0.05 4.35
C TYR A 85 6.34 -0.66 3.21
N GLY A 86 6.12 0.06 2.10
CA GLY A 86 5.49 -0.46 0.88
C GLY A 86 3.99 -0.18 0.71
N ILE A 87 3.28 0.19 1.77
CA ILE A 87 1.85 0.54 1.71
C ILE A 87 1.70 2.05 1.87
N ALA A 88 1.18 2.72 0.84
CA ALA A 88 0.95 4.15 0.87
C ALA A 88 0.02 4.54 2.04
N PHE A 89 0.28 5.69 2.67
CA PHE A 89 -0.51 6.22 3.79
C PHE A 89 -0.48 5.38 5.07
N ARG A 90 0.51 4.48 5.21
CA ARG A 90 0.75 3.73 6.44
C ARG A 90 1.88 4.36 7.27
N ARG A 91 1.83 4.18 8.58
CA ARG A 91 3.04 4.16 9.42
C ARG A 91 3.13 2.81 10.11
N TYR A 92 4.26 2.14 9.91
CA TYR A 92 4.45 0.77 10.36
C TYR A 92 5.50 0.72 11.46
N PHE A 93 5.14 0.08 12.58
CA PHE A 93 6.03 -0.15 13.70
C PHE A 93 6.17 -1.65 13.97
N GLN A 94 7.40 -2.09 14.21
CA GLN A 94 7.70 -3.49 14.53
C GLN A 94 8.45 -3.63 15.86
N LYS A 95 8.04 -4.56 16.72
CA LYS A 95 8.68 -4.83 18.02
C LYS A 95 9.21 -6.26 18.09
N GLY A 96 10.28 -6.48 18.86
CA GLY A 96 10.87 -7.81 19.13
C GLY A 96 12.07 -8.20 18.27
N ALA A 97 12.62 -7.29 17.45
CA ALA A 97 13.81 -7.52 16.62
C ALA A 97 13.75 -8.85 15.83
N GLU A 98 14.66 -9.80 16.11
CA GLU A 98 14.70 -11.11 15.46
C GLU A 98 13.43 -11.95 15.74
N TYR A 99 12.90 -11.87 16.97
CA TYR A 99 11.68 -12.53 17.41
C TYR A 99 10.52 -11.55 17.42
N ARG A 100 10.04 -11.15 16.24
CA ARG A 100 8.94 -10.18 16.17
C ARG A 100 7.75 -10.64 17.00
N THR A 101 7.28 -9.78 17.89
CA THR A 101 6.17 -10.05 18.81
C THR A 101 4.95 -9.19 18.50
N HIS A 102 5.16 -7.98 18.00
CA HIS A 102 4.07 -7.04 17.73
C HIS A 102 4.32 -6.26 16.44
N HIS A 103 3.22 -6.00 15.74
CA HIS A 103 3.15 -5.14 14.57
C HIS A 103 2.05 -4.11 14.78
N ALA A 104 2.35 -2.83 14.58
CA ALA A 104 1.34 -1.77 14.57
C ALA A 104 1.29 -1.13 13.17
N HIS A 105 0.15 -1.30 12.51
CA HIS A 105 -0.16 -0.74 11.19
C HIS A 105 -1.04 0.48 11.39
N VAL A 106 -0.41 1.65 11.55
CA VAL A 106 -1.14 2.89 11.82
C VAL A 106 -1.72 3.43 10.52
N PHE A 107 -3.01 3.75 10.55
CA PHE A 107 -3.75 4.31 9.42
C PHE A 107 -4.63 5.48 9.87
N GLU A 108 -4.84 6.43 8.96
CA GLU A 108 -5.82 7.50 9.15
C GLU A 108 -7.25 6.95 9.11
N GLU A 109 -8.15 7.56 9.90
CA GLU A 109 -9.59 7.30 9.86
C GLU A 109 -10.13 7.37 8.42
N GLY A 110 -11.02 6.44 8.06
CA GLY A 110 -11.55 6.31 6.69
C GLY A 110 -10.63 5.59 5.71
N SER A 111 -9.42 5.17 6.11
CA SER A 111 -8.57 4.33 5.26
C SER A 111 -9.25 2.99 4.96
N PRO A 112 -9.32 2.57 3.67
CA PRO A 112 -9.90 1.29 3.28
C PRO A 112 -9.09 0.09 3.79
N GLU A 113 -7.83 0.29 4.19
CA GLU A 113 -7.04 -0.75 4.85
C GLU A 113 -7.63 -1.14 6.21
N ILE A 114 -8.22 -0.19 6.95
CA ILE A 114 -8.86 -0.47 8.24
C ILE A 114 -10.03 -1.44 8.02
N GLU A 115 -10.96 -1.06 7.14
CA GLU A 115 -12.14 -1.86 6.82
C GLU A 115 -11.76 -3.24 6.30
N ARG A 116 -10.78 -3.33 5.39
CA ARG A 116 -10.30 -4.59 4.81
C ARG A 116 -9.82 -5.58 5.89
N HIS A 117 -8.97 -5.12 6.81
CA HIS A 117 -8.43 -6.00 7.85
C HIS A 117 -9.50 -6.40 8.89
N LEU A 118 -10.43 -5.50 9.23
CA LEU A 118 -11.56 -5.81 10.12
C LEU A 118 -12.51 -6.82 9.49
N LYS A 119 -12.89 -6.63 8.23
CA LYS A 119 -13.73 -7.55 7.46
C LYS A 119 -13.11 -8.93 7.33
N PHE A 120 -11.81 -9.00 7.02
CA PHE A 120 -11.10 -10.28 6.99
C PHE A 120 -11.19 -10.99 8.35
N ARG A 121 -10.84 -10.30 9.45
CA ARG A 121 -10.93 -10.88 10.80
C ARG A 121 -12.33 -11.39 11.11
N ASP A 122 -13.34 -10.56 10.88
CA ASP A 122 -14.71 -10.86 11.26
C ASP A 122 -15.29 -11.98 10.39
N TRP A 123 -14.91 -12.06 9.10
CA TRP A 123 -15.20 -13.20 8.24
C TRP A 123 -14.64 -14.50 8.82
N MET A 124 -13.34 -14.51 9.19
CA MET A 124 -12.70 -15.70 9.74
C MET A 124 -13.33 -16.16 11.06
N ARG A 125 -13.93 -15.25 11.84
CA ARG A 125 -14.62 -15.59 13.10
C ARG A 125 -15.97 -16.27 12.88
N SER A 126 -16.64 -16.04 11.74
CA SER A 126 -17.98 -16.57 11.47
C SER A 126 -18.02 -17.66 10.41
N HIS A 127 -16.89 -18.01 9.77
CA HIS A 127 -16.82 -19.00 8.69
C HIS A 127 -15.80 -20.11 9.02
N PRO A 128 -16.19 -21.14 9.80
CA PRO A 128 -15.29 -22.21 10.23
C PRO A 128 -14.58 -22.95 9.08
N THR A 129 -15.27 -23.18 7.95
CA THR A 129 -14.67 -23.85 6.79
C THR A 129 -13.51 -23.06 6.19
N ASP A 130 -13.64 -21.74 6.06
CA ASP A 130 -12.55 -20.88 5.59
C ASP A 130 -11.44 -20.78 6.66
N LEU A 131 -11.80 -20.77 7.96
CA LEU A 131 -10.85 -20.81 9.08
C LEU A 131 -9.94 -22.03 9.02
N ASP A 132 -10.53 -23.23 8.85
CA ASP A 132 -9.79 -24.48 8.76
C ASP A 132 -8.90 -24.51 7.52
N ALA A 133 -9.42 -24.08 6.38
CA ALA A 133 -8.66 -23.97 5.13
C ALA A 133 -7.46 -23.02 5.28
N TYR A 134 -7.64 -21.88 5.94
CA TYR A 134 -6.55 -20.93 6.16
C TYR A 134 -5.50 -21.44 7.16
N ALA A 135 -5.94 -22.18 8.19
CA ALA A 135 -5.04 -22.82 9.15
C ALA A 135 -4.16 -23.87 8.45
N ALA A 136 -4.77 -24.76 7.64
CA ALA A 136 -4.07 -25.77 6.88
C ALA A 136 -3.06 -25.16 5.90
N LEU A 137 -3.47 -24.15 5.13
CA LEU A 137 -2.59 -23.42 4.21
C LEU A 137 -1.36 -22.84 4.93
N LYS A 138 -1.55 -22.20 6.08
CA LYS A 138 -0.43 -21.62 6.84
C LYS A 138 0.53 -22.68 7.36
N GLN A 139 0.03 -23.83 7.81
CA GLN A 139 0.87 -24.93 8.27
C GLN A 139 1.67 -25.53 7.12
N GLU A 140 1.04 -25.74 5.97
CA GLU A 140 1.71 -26.22 4.75
C GLU A 140 2.80 -25.24 4.30
N LEU A 141 2.50 -23.94 4.20
CA LEU A 141 3.47 -22.93 3.82
C LEU A 141 4.63 -22.82 4.81
N ALA A 142 4.35 -22.89 6.12
CA ALA A 142 5.41 -22.87 7.13
C ALA A 142 6.33 -24.11 7.03
N LYS A 143 5.76 -25.28 6.70
CA LYS A 143 6.52 -26.51 6.48
C LYS A 143 7.37 -26.46 5.20
N ASN A 144 6.82 -25.93 4.11
CA ASN A 144 7.49 -25.87 2.80
C ASN A 144 8.50 -24.72 2.71
N HIS A 145 8.30 -23.65 3.48
CA HIS A 145 9.11 -22.43 3.44
C HIS A 145 9.57 -21.99 4.86
N PRO A 146 10.23 -22.86 5.64
CA PRO A 146 10.49 -22.59 7.06
C PRO A 146 11.38 -21.38 7.32
N ASN A 147 12.21 -20.97 6.34
CA ASN A 147 13.13 -19.84 6.46
C ASN A 147 12.90 -18.74 5.40
N ASP A 148 11.82 -18.85 4.63
CA ASP A 148 11.50 -17.91 3.55
C ASP A 148 10.18 -17.18 3.83
N ILE A 149 10.31 -16.05 4.53
CA ILE A 149 9.17 -15.22 4.90
C ILE A 149 8.44 -14.65 3.69
N MET A 150 9.15 -14.43 2.58
CA MET A 150 8.56 -13.90 1.36
C MET A 150 7.67 -14.96 0.71
N ALA A 151 8.19 -16.18 0.51
CA ALA A 151 7.40 -17.28 -0.03
C ALA A 151 6.18 -17.61 0.85
N TYR A 152 6.34 -17.61 2.19
CA TYR A 152 5.23 -17.80 3.12
C TYR A 152 4.16 -16.71 3.00
N CYS A 153 4.56 -15.44 2.85
CA CYS A 153 3.61 -14.33 2.69
C CYS A 153 2.89 -14.39 1.34
N LEU A 154 3.65 -14.57 0.24
CA LEU A 154 3.12 -14.65 -1.11
C LEU A 154 2.15 -15.85 -1.29
N GLY A 155 2.48 -17.00 -0.70
CA GLY A 155 1.64 -18.20 -0.77
C GLY A 155 0.23 -18.03 -0.19
N LYS A 156 -0.02 -16.98 0.61
CA LYS A 156 -1.34 -16.67 1.17
C LYS A 156 -2.14 -15.67 0.35
N GLU A 157 -1.54 -15.00 -0.64
CA GLU A 157 -2.17 -13.87 -1.32
C GLU A 157 -3.49 -14.24 -2.00
N ALA A 158 -3.52 -15.36 -2.73
CA ALA A 158 -4.72 -15.81 -3.43
C ALA A 158 -5.87 -16.10 -2.46
N PHE A 159 -5.57 -16.79 -1.34
CA PHE A 159 -6.56 -17.07 -0.30
C PHE A 159 -7.07 -15.77 0.34
N ILE A 160 -6.17 -14.85 0.70
CA ILE A 160 -6.56 -13.58 1.32
C ILE A 160 -7.43 -12.76 0.36
N ALA A 161 -7.09 -12.73 -0.92
CA ALA A 161 -7.90 -12.06 -1.94
C ALA A 161 -9.29 -12.71 -2.10
N ASP A 162 -9.40 -14.03 -2.04
CA ASP A 162 -10.71 -14.69 -2.06
C ASP A 162 -11.59 -14.28 -0.87
N ILE A 163 -11.04 -14.29 0.36
CA ILE A 163 -11.77 -13.84 1.55
C ILE A 163 -12.13 -12.35 1.47
N ASP A 164 -11.21 -11.49 1.03
CA ASP A 164 -11.50 -10.06 0.84
C ASP A 164 -12.67 -9.83 -0.13
N ASN A 165 -12.79 -10.65 -1.18
CA ASN A 165 -13.92 -10.59 -2.10
C ASN A 165 -15.22 -11.05 -1.43
N LYS A 166 -15.21 -12.21 -0.76
CA LYS A 166 -16.38 -12.76 -0.06
C LYS A 166 -16.88 -11.81 1.04
N ALA A 167 -15.97 -11.17 1.76
CA ALA A 167 -16.27 -10.20 2.82
C ALA A 167 -16.71 -8.81 2.29
N GLY A 168 -16.67 -8.60 0.97
CA GLY A 168 -17.14 -7.37 0.32
C GLY A 168 -16.22 -6.17 0.55
N CYS A 169 -14.90 -6.37 0.47
CA CYS A 169 -13.92 -5.29 0.53
C CYS A 169 -13.80 -4.62 -0.84
N PHE A 170 -14.37 -3.41 -1.02
CA PHE A 170 -14.43 -2.72 -2.33
C PHE A 170 -13.72 -1.37 -2.39
N GLY A 171 -13.02 -0.98 -1.31
CA GLY A 171 -12.31 0.30 -1.22
C GLY A 171 -11.22 0.48 -2.30
N LEU A 172 -10.97 1.73 -2.67
CA LEU A 172 -9.87 2.11 -3.55
C LEU A 172 -8.60 2.32 -2.75
N ARG A 173 -7.51 1.66 -3.13
CA ARG A 173 -6.20 1.83 -2.50
C ARG A 173 -5.09 1.82 -3.53
N ILE A 174 -4.00 2.55 -3.24
CA ILE A 174 -2.77 2.46 -4.02
C ILE A 174 -1.70 1.73 -3.19
N VAL A 175 -0.88 0.95 -3.86
CA VAL A 175 0.31 0.33 -3.26
C VAL A 175 1.50 0.51 -4.19
N LYS A 176 2.69 0.61 -3.61
CA LYS A 176 3.92 0.53 -4.40
C LYS A 176 4.04 -0.90 -4.93
N SER A 177 4.43 -1.06 -6.19
CA SER A 177 4.66 -2.39 -6.77
C SER A 177 5.83 -3.06 -6.06
N LEU A 178 5.55 -4.15 -5.35
CA LEU A 178 6.53 -4.92 -4.57
C LEU A 178 6.40 -6.43 -4.78
N THR A 179 5.23 -6.90 -5.19
CA THR A 179 4.97 -8.32 -5.40
C THR A 179 5.16 -8.71 -6.87
N PRO A 180 5.44 -10.00 -7.17
CA PRO A 180 5.50 -10.49 -8.55
C PRO A 180 4.22 -10.18 -9.35
N ARG A 181 3.05 -10.31 -8.71
CA ARG A 181 1.74 -10.01 -9.30
C ARG A 181 1.61 -8.53 -9.70
N GLU A 182 2.03 -7.62 -8.82
CA GLU A 182 2.00 -6.19 -9.11
C GLU A 182 2.97 -5.84 -10.24
N TRP A 183 4.18 -6.39 -10.24
CA TRP A 183 5.16 -6.16 -11.30
C TRP A 183 4.75 -6.75 -12.65
N GLU A 184 4.08 -7.90 -12.65
CA GLU A 184 3.46 -8.46 -13.85
C GLU A 184 2.37 -7.51 -14.39
N ALA A 185 1.53 -6.97 -13.52
CA ALA A 185 0.54 -5.97 -13.91
C ALA A 185 1.19 -4.69 -14.47
N VAL A 186 2.26 -4.17 -13.84
CA VAL A 186 3.03 -3.02 -14.37
C VAL A 186 3.52 -3.31 -15.79
N ARG A 187 4.18 -4.46 -16.01
CA ARG A 187 4.67 -4.86 -17.34
C ARG A 187 3.52 -4.97 -18.35
N HIS A 188 2.41 -5.59 -17.96
CA HIS A 188 1.23 -5.70 -18.82
C HIS A 188 0.67 -4.33 -19.19
N PHE A 189 0.45 -3.42 -18.22
CA PHE A 189 -0.09 -2.09 -18.51
C PHE A 189 0.83 -1.29 -19.44
N ARG A 190 2.14 -1.33 -19.20
CA ARG A 190 3.12 -0.61 -20.02
C ARG A 190 3.16 -1.16 -21.44
N GLN A 191 3.29 -2.48 -21.57
CA GLN A 191 3.33 -3.14 -22.86
C GLN A 191 2.02 -2.89 -23.62
N HIS A 192 0.87 -3.21 -23.04
CA HIS A 192 -0.42 -3.16 -23.71
C HIS A 192 -0.86 -1.75 -24.15
N TYR A 193 -0.70 -0.74 -23.28
CA TYR A 193 -1.26 0.58 -23.56
C TYR A 193 -0.27 1.55 -24.23
N PHE A 194 1.03 1.31 -24.11
CA PHE A 194 2.07 2.22 -24.59
C PHE A 194 2.97 1.60 -25.66
N PHE A 195 3.38 0.34 -25.49
CA PHE A 195 4.37 -0.26 -26.40
C PHE A 195 3.76 -1.13 -27.49
N ASP A 196 2.63 -1.81 -27.33
CA ASP A 196 2.01 -2.65 -28.39
C ASP A 196 1.63 -1.87 -29.65
N LYS A 197 1.55 -0.55 -29.56
CA LYS A 197 1.32 0.36 -30.69
C LYS A 197 2.56 0.53 -31.58
N VAL A 198 3.72 0.04 -31.13
CA VAL A 198 5.03 0.12 -31.78
C VAL A 198 5.70 -1.27 -31.64
N PRO A 199 6.41 -1.82 -32.64
CA PRO A 199 6.96 -3.17 -32.54
C PRO A 199 8.23 -3.24 -31.67
N VAL A 200 8.16 -2.75 -30.43
CA VAL A 200 9.26 -2.72 -29.46
C VAL A 200 8.79 -3.26 -28.11
N SER A 201 9.67 -3.98 -27.42
CA SER A 201 9.48 -4.24 -25.99
C SER A 201 9.73 -2.96 -25.20
N ASP A 202 9.08 -2.83 -24.04
CA ASP A 202 9.29 -1.70 -23.11
C ASP A 202 10.79 -1.45 -22.84
N PRO A 203 11.37 -0.35 -23.34
CA PRO A 203 12.80 -0.09 -23.21
C PRO A 203 13.16 0.55 -21.87
N TYR A 204 12.17 0.84 -21.02
CA TYR A 204 12.35 1.59 -19.78
C TYR A 204 12.14 0.71 -18.53
N THR A 205 12.36 -0.60 -18.66
CA THR A 205 12.33 -1.53 -17.52
C THR A 205 13.39 -1.22 -16.46
N TRP A 206 14.46 -0.51 -16.84
CA TRP A 206 15.46 0.02 -15.90
C TRP A 206 14.83 0.91 -14.81
N THR A 207 13.68 1.54 -15.07
CA THR A 207 12.98 2.39 -14.09
C THR A 207 12.44 1.60 -12.89
N PHE A 208 12.30 0.27 -13.00
CA PHE A 208 11.72 -0.56 -11.95
C PHE A 208 12.60 -0.63 -10.69
N ASP A 209 13.92 -0.49 -10.85
CA ASP A 209 14.90 -0.60 -9.79
C ASP A 209 15.61 0.74 -9.47
N HIS A 210 15.07 1.86 -9.97
CA HIS A 210 15.70 3.17 -9.83
C HIS A 210 15.01 4.01 -8.73
N GLU A 211 15.80 4.55 -7.78
CA GLU A 211 15.29 5.22 -6.57
C GLU A 211 14.44 6.47 -6.84
N ALA A 212 14.73 7.18 -7.93
CA ALA A 212 13.95 8.34 -8.35
C ALA A 212 12.58 7.96 -8.95
N HIS A 213 12.26 6.68 -9.12
CA HIS A 213 11.00 6.25 -9.73
C HIS A 213 10.15 5.46 -8.73
N VAL A 214 8.84 5.70 -8.79
CA VAL A 214 7.85 4.94 -8.05
C VAL A 214 6.74 4.45 -8.98
N HIS A 215 6.35 3.20 -8.77
CA HIS A 215 5.34 2.51 -9.54
C HIS A 215 4.18 2.18 -8.61
N PHE A 216 3.01 2.75 -8.89
CA PHE A 216 1.80 2.51 -8.11
C PHE A 216 0.83 1.61 -8.87
N ILE A 217 0.29 0.63 -8.16
CA ILE A 217 -0.88 -0.12 -8.59
C ILE A 217 -2.11 0.41 -7.85
N LEU A 218 -3.18 0.67 -8.61
CA LEU A 218 -4.50 0.97 -8.07
C LEU A 218 -5.30 -0.32 -7.91
N TYR A 219 -5.72 -0.61 -6.69
CA TYR A 219 -6.69 -1.66 -6.41
C TYR A 219 -8.08 -1.07 -6.19
N LYS A 220 -9.10 -1.77 -6.69
CA LYS A 220 -10.50 -1.65 -6.22
C LYS A 220 -10.89 -3.00 -5.61
N GLY A 221 -10.94 -3.06 -4.29
CA GLY A 221 -10.97 -4.34 -3.57
C GLY A 221 -9.71 -5.17 -3.86
N THR A 222 -9.88 -6.30 -4.54
CA THR A 222 -8.80 -7.25 -4.87
C THR A 222 -8.34 -7.18 -6.33
N GLN A 223 -9.05 -6.39 -7.14
CA GLN A 223 -8.80 -6.25 -8.56
C GLN A 223 -7.85 -5.08 -8.82
N ILE A 224 -6.83 -5.32 -9.64
CA ILE A 224 -5.94 -4.27 -10.14
C ILE A 224 -6.67 -3.52 -11.25
N LYS A 225 -6.86 -2.21 -11.09
CA LYS A 225 -7.64 -1.35 -12.00
C LYS A 225 -6.83 -0.29 -12.70
N GLY A 226 -5.60 -0.05 -12.28
CA GLY A 226 -4.77 0.97 -12.89
C GLY A 226 -3.32 0.93 -12.43
N TYR A 227 -2.51 1.71 -13.13
CA TYR A 227 -1.08 1.82 -12.93
C TYR A 227 -0.64 3.28 -13.10
N ALA A 228 0.26 3.74 -12.25
CA ALA A 228 0.93 5.03 -12.40
C ALA A 228 2.45 4.88 -12.22
N HIS A 229 3.20 5.62 -13.03
CA HIS A 229 4.64 5.79 -12.94
C HIS A 229 4.94 7.25 -12.63
N ILE A 230 5.61 7.50 -11.52
CA ILE A 230 6.02 8.84 -11.13
C ILE A 230 7.53 8.86 -10.98
N GLN A 231 8.16 9.93 -11.47
CA GLN A 231 9.56 10.22 -11.27
C GLN A 231 9.71 11.44 -10.35
N PHE A 232 10.60 11.35 -9.38
CA PHE A 232 11.00 12.44 -8.52
C PHE A 232 12.06 13.30 -9.19
N TRP A 233 11.90 14.61 -9.04
CA TRP A 233 12.83 15.61 -9.54
C TRP A 233 13.33 16.50 -8.39
N PRO A 234 14.45 17.23 -8.60
CA PRO A 234 14.89 18.26 -7.67
C PRO A 234 13.82 19.33 -7.41
N GLU A 235 14.06 20.18 -6.41
CA GLU A 235 13.20 21.34 -6.10
C GLU A 235 11.75 20.97 -5.74
N GLN A 236 11.55 19.81 -5.10
CA GLN A 236 10.23 19.33 -4.66
C GLN A 236 9.24 19.14 -5.83
N ARG A 237 9.75 18.78 -7.01
CA ARG A 237 8.96 18.50 -8.22
C ARG A 237 8.85 16.99 -8.46
N ALA A 238 7.80 16.59 -9.15
CA ALA A 238 7.67 15.23 -9.68
C ALA A 238 7.01 15.24 -11.05
N ALA A 239 7.28 14.21 -11.85
CA ALA A 239 6.67 13.98 -13.14
C ALA A 239 5.80 12.72 -13.12
N LEU A 240 4.51 12.84 -13.45
CA LEU A 240 3.65 11.71 -13.77
C LEU A 240 3.96 11.25 -15.19
N ARG A 241 4.82 10.23 -15.32
CA ARG A 241 5.28 9.68 -16.60
C ARG A 241 4.23 8.82 -17.27
N ILE A 242 3.54 7.99 -16.48
CA ILE A 242 2.48 7.11 -16.97
C ILE A 242 1.32 7.15 -15.98
N MET A 243 0.11 7.20 -16.51
CA MET A 243 -1.09 6.88 -15.76
C MET A 243 -2.10 6.19 -16.67
N VAL A 244 -2.60 5.04 -16.24
CA VAL A 244 -3.58 4.27 -17.01
C VAL A 244 -4.59 3.61 -16.09
N ILE A 245 -5.84 3.57 -16.55
CA ILE A 245 -6.94 2.81 -15.97
C ILE A 245 -7.35 1.74 -16.98
N GLU A 246 -7.60 0.54 -16.50
CA GLU A 246 -8.17 -0.58 -17.26
C GLU A 246 -9.45 -0.13 -18.01
N GLU A 247 -9.58 -0.48 -19.28
CA GLU A 247 -10.64 0.06 -20.17
C GLU A 247 -12.05 -0.06 -19.59
N HIS A 248 -12.42 -1.23 -19.11
CA HIS A 248 -13.73 -1.52 -18.51
C HIS A 248 -14.00 -0.75 -17.21
N SER A 249 -12.97 -0.12 -16.63
CA SER A 249 -13.04 0.68 -15.41
C SER A 249 -12.99 2.20 -15.67
N ARG A 250 -12.87 2.62 -16.94
CA ARG A 250 -12.84 4.05 -17.32
C ARG A 250 -14.23 4.69 -17.19
N ASN A 251 -14.26 6.02 -17.10
CA ASN A 251 -15.47 6.84 -16.99
C ASN A 251 -16.35 6.59 -15.75
N GLN A 252 -15.82 5.92 -14.72
CA GLN A 252 -16.49 5.66 -13.44
C GLN A 252 -15.91 6.50 -12.28
N GLY A 253 -15.23 7.60 -12.59
CA GLY A 253 -14.55 8.46 -11.58
C GLY A 253 -13.24 7.89 -11.01
N ILE A 254 -12.92 6.61 -11.29
CA ILE A 254 -11.73 5.91 -10.76
C ILE A 254 -10.42 6.61 -11.12
N GLY A 255 -10.29 7.12 -12.35
CA GLY A 255 -9.10 7.87 -12.76
C GLY A 255 -8.86 9.12 -11.92
N GLY A 256 -9.89 9.91 -11.65
CA GLY A 256 -9.76 11.09 -10.80
C GLY A 256 -9.39 10.73 -9.36
N ALA A 257 -10.01 9.68 -8.80
CA ALA A 257 -9.67 9.18 -7.48
C ALA A 257 -8.22 8.68 -7.40
N PHE A 258 -7.74 7.97 -8.42
CA PHE A 258 -6.36 7.49 -8.47
C PHE A 258 -5.36 8.64 -8.53
N LEU A 259 -5.60 9.64 -9.39
CA LEU A 259 -4.74 10.82 -9.48
C LEU A 259 -4.67 11.56 -8.14
N LYS A 260 -5.82 11.76 -7.47
CA LYS A 260 -5.86 12.38 -6.14
C LYS A 260 -5.10 11.59 -5.08
N LEU A 261 -5.16 10.25 -5.10
CA LEU A 261 -4.35 9.42 -4.22
C LEU A 261 -2.85 9.62 -4.49
N CYS A 262 -2.42 9.67 -5.75
CA CYS A 262 -1.03 9.98 -6.10
C CYS A 262 -0.62 11.39 -5.63
N GLU A 263 -1.44 12.41 -5.90
CA GLU A 263 -1.21 13.80 -5.46
C GLU A 263 -1.07 13.90 -3.94
N ARG A 264 -1.97 13.24 -3.19
CA ARG A 264 -1.92 13.21 -1.73
C ARG A 264 -0.67 12.54 -1.20
N TRP A 265 -0.31 11.42 -1.80
CA TRP A 265 0.89 10.72 -1.40
C TRP A 265 2.15 11.56 -1.66
N LEU A 266 2.25 12.17 -2.85
CA LEU A 266 3.37 13.04 -3.22
C LEU A 266 3.49 14.25 -2.31
N TYR A 267 2.37 14.90 -1.97
CA TYR A 267 2.36 16.01 -1.01
C TYR A 267 2.90 15.59 0.36
N GLN A 268 2.56 14.38 0.84
CA GLN A 268 3.12 13.84 2.07
C GLN A 268 4.63 13.51 1.97
N GLN A 269 5.16 13.32 0.75
CA GLN A 269 6.60 13.21 0.52
C GLN A 269 7.30 14.57 0.37
N GLY A 270 6.58 15.68 0.52
CA GLY A 270 7.12 17.04 0.37
C GLY A 270 7.17 17.55 -1.07
N ILE A 271 6.46 16.91 -2.00
CA ILE A 271 6.35 17.39 -3.38
C ILE A 271 5.30 18.50 -3.46
N VAL A 272 5.67 19.61 -4.10
CA VAL A 272 4.83 20.81 -4.24
C VAL A 272 4.35 21.03 -5.67
N VAL A 273 4.97 20.40 -6.67
CA VAL A 273 4.53 20.46 -8.07
C VAL A 273 4.52 19.07 -8.70
N LEU A 274 3.39 18.69 -9.29
CA LEU A 274 3.29 17.51 -10.16
C LEU A 274 3.09 17.97 -11.60
N GLN A 275 3.95 17.49 -12.49
CA GLN A 275 3.97 17.82 -13.92
C GLN A 275 3.80 16.57 -14.77
N MET A 276 3.40 16.74 -16.03
CA MET A 276 3.26 15.66 -17.00
C MET A 276 3.26 16.20 -18.43
N GLU A 277 3.44 15.29 -19.38
CA GLU A 277 3.15 15.50 -20.79
C GLU A 277 1.85 14.73 -21.11
N SER A 278 0.77 15.48 -21.33
CA SER A 278 -0.54 14.89 -21.60
C SER A 278 -0.74 14.74 -23.10
N SER A 279 -1.27 13.58 -23.54
CA SER A 279 -1.81 13.48 -24.89
C SER A 279 -2.98 14.48 -25.08
N PRO A 280 -3.25 14.91 -26.33
CA PRO A 280 -4.39 15.79 -26.62
C PRO A 280 -5.74 15.25 -26.14
N GLU A 281 -5.94 13.93 -26.18
CA GLU A 281 -7.16 13.26 -25.75
C GLU A 281 -7.34 13.31 -24.23
N ALA A 282 -6.24 13.20 -23.48
CA ALA A 282 -6.24 13.20 -22.02
C ALA A 282 -6.30 14.62 -21.41
N LYS A 283 -5.98 15.68 -22.17
CA LYS A 283 -5.96 17.07 -21.67
C LYS A 283 -7.22 17.46 -20.91
N LYS A 284 -8.40 17.14 -21.48
CA LYS A 284 -9.70 17.47 -20.86
C LYS A 284 -9.88 16.80 -19.49
N PHE A 285 -9.31 15.61 -19.29
CA PHE A 285 -9.34 14.94 -17.99
C PHE A 285 -8.51 15.72 -16.97
N TYR A 286 -7.27 16.08 -17.28
CA TYR A 286 -6.38 16.78 -16.35
C TYR A 286 -6.85 18.20 -16.04
N VAL A 287 -7.38 18.94 -17.02
CA VAL A 287 -8.01 20.25 -16.76
C VAL A 287 -9.14 20.14 -15.74
N ARG A 288 -9.98 19.10 -15.82
CA ARG A 288 -11.04 18.85 -14.81
C ARG A 288 -10.48 18.50 -13.43
N GLN A 289 -9.25 17.99 -13.34
CA GLN A 289 -8.56 17.73 -12.06
C GLN A 289 -7.76 18.94 -11.56
N GLY A 290 -7.84 20.08 -12.25
CA GLY A 290 -7.20 21.34 -11.86
C GLY A 290 -5.77 21.53 -12.39
N TYR A 291 -5.35 20.76 -13.40
CA TYR A 291 -4.07 20.98 -14.07
C TYR A 291 -4.20 22.11 -15.09
N ILE A 292 -3.14 22.91 -15.18
CA ILE A 292 -2.97 23.98 -16.16
C ILE A 292 -1.82 23.64 -17.09
N GLU A 293 -1.72 24.35 -18.21
CA GLU A 293 -0.49 24.30 -19.02
C GLU A 293 0.67 24.86 -18.20
N MET A 294 1.75 24.09 -18.12
CA MET A 294 2.92 24.39 -17.31
C MET A 294 4.13 23.80 -18.02
N PRO A 295 5.20 24.56 -18.28
CA PRO A 295 6.39 24.04 -18.95
C PRO A 295 6.90 22.78 -18.26
N PHE A 296 7.14 21.70 -19.01
CA PHE A 296 7.53 20.41 -18.42
C PHE A 296 8.94 20.46 -17.82
N ASN A 297 9.89 21.12 -18.51
CA ASN A 297 11.25 21.36 -18.06
C ASN A 297 11.90 20.10 -17.45
N ASP A 298 11.96 19.04 -18.26
CA ASP A 298 12.53 17.75 -17.86
C ASP A 298 14.04 17.90 -17.55
N PRO A 299 14.48 17.71 -16.30
CA PRO A 299 15.89 17.84 -15.94
C PRO A 299 16.80 16.86 -16.68
N GLU A 300 16.25 15.73 -17.14
CA GLU A 300 17.01 14.67 -17.83
C GLU A 300 16.92 14.79 -19.36
N ASN A 301 16.25 15.82 -19.89
CA ASN A 301 15.97 15.99 -21.31
C ASN A 301 15.37 14.71 -21.94
N GLY A 302 14.41 14.09 -21.26
CA GLY A 302 13.71 12.91 -21.74
C GLY A 302 12.99 13.14 -23.06
N LEU A 303 12.62 12.04 -23.72
CA LEU A 303 11.86 12.09 -24.97
C LEU A 303 10.48 12.71 -24.71
N SER A 304 10.20 13.81 -25.41
CA SER A 304 8.90 14.46 -25.50
C SER A 304 8.31 14.21 -26.88
N PHE A 305 7.02 13.90 -26.96
CA PHE A 305 6.34 13.81 -28.25
C PHE A 305 5.83 15.19 -28.67
N PRO A 306 6.03 15.64 -29.93
CA PRO A 306 5.67 16.99 -30.37
C PRO A 306 4.20 17.39 -30.17
N GLN A 307 3.31 16.39 -30.12
CA GLN A 307 1.87 16.58 -29.91
C GLN A 307 1.46 16.62 -28.43
N ASP A 308 2.35 16.26 -27.50
CA ASP A 308 2.02 16.24 -26.09
C ASP A 308 1.99 17.65 -25.51
N ILE A 309 1.10 17.83 -24.53
CA ILE A 309 0.77 19.13 -23.96
C ILE A 309 1.33 19.15 -22.54
N PRO A 310 2.32 20.01 -22.25
CA PRO A 310 2.95 20.05 -20.94
C PRO A 310 1.97 20.67 -19.94
N MET A 311 1.65 19.91 -18.90
CA MET A 311 0.67 20.27 -17.88
C MET A 311 1.25 20.12 -16.48
N GLY A 312 0.73 20.87 -15.53
CA GLY A 312 1.14 20.77 -14.13
C GLY A 312 0.14 21.32 -13.14
N LYS A 313 0.36 20.98 -11.87
CA LYS A 313 -0.49 21.37 -10.74
C LYS A 313 0.36 21.60 -9.49
N MET A 314 0.07 22.69 -8.78
CA MET A 314 0.60 22.93 -7.44
C MET A 314 -0.14 22.05 -6.43
N LEU A 315 0.62 21.28 -5.67
CA LEU A 315 0.12 20.41 -4.61
C LEU A 315 0.05 21.22 -3.30
N VAL A 316 -1.17 21.58 -2.89
CA VAL A 316 -1.43 22.32 -1.64
C VAL A 316 -2.48 21.61 -0.80
N LYS A 317 -2.40 21.76 0.53
CA LYS A 317 -3.23 21.05 1.51
C LYS A 317 -4.74 21.05 1.17
N ASN A 318 -5.28 22.19 0.75
CA ASN A 318 -6.72 22.34 0.47
C ASN A 318 -7.20 21.65 -0.81
N ASN A 319 -6.28 21.25 -1.70
CA ASN A 319 -6.60 20.62 -3.00
C ASN A 319 -6.56 19.08 -2.94
N ILE A 320 -6.20 18.51 -1.79
CA ILE A 320 -5.66 17.14 -1.66
C ILE A 320 -6.39 16.31 -0.57
N THR A 321 -7.11 16.96 0.35
CA THR A 321 -8.07 16.34 1.27
C THR A 321 -9.36 15.97 0.55
#